data_AF-A0A956IFR4-F1
#
_entry.id   AF-A0A956IFR4-F1
#
_cell.length_a   1.000
_cell.length_b   1.000
_cell.length_c   1.000
_cell.angle_alpha   90.00
_cell.angle_beta   90.00
_cell.angle_gamma   90.00
#
_symmetry.space_group_name_H-M   'P 1'
#
loop_
_entity.id
_entity.type
_entity.pdbx_description
1 polymer ?
#
loop_
_entity_poly.entity_id
_entity_poly.type
_entity_poly.pdbx_seq_one_letter_code
_entity_poly.pdbx_strand_id
1 'polypeptide(L)'
;MSQSVVSSLDPAHFEAFAVLRDMAHRRDELIPAEELARHVLRVTEGADWPVKRAAMQALLRRLGFAKRDELGVAKRPGGRRRLGLYATRVQGKGGLRPYRTVLTSIEPIGGSCDCRDFVRSSLGLCKHLLVVLQDLYASERKLTQARKEGCFHPAMPLAWDPVRPLDGPGDWLDGLSWRDERKPRTALTAAEKRARAAFDPGTGRLKRRHLDDVRRRAALIATLIDALPKGRSKRRGNDGLDVDPAVAALLERERAKLAARLETAGMVKRERAWSRGLARKLYDYQIEGVARFLETGRLLLGDDMGLGK
;
A
#
# COMPACT_ATOMS: atom_id res chain seq x y z
N MET A 1 -20.48 16.62 20.00
CA MET A 1 -20.58 17.52 18.82
C MET A 1 -20.28 16.74 17.53
N SER A 2 -21.04 15.67 17.28
CA SER A 2 -20.69 14.66 16.26
C SER A 2 -21.74 14.54 15.15
N GLN A 3 -22.69 15.47 15.10
CA GLN A 3 -23.83 15.44 14.17
C GLN A 3 -23.62 16.28 12.91
N SER A 4 -22.58 17.13 12.83
CA SER A 4 -22.48 18.15 11.77
C SER A 4 -21.85 17.68 10.45
N VAL A 5 -21.34 16.45 10.35
CA VAL A 5 -20.73 15.92 9.10
C VAL A 5 -21.67 14.96 8.36
N VAL A 6 -22.80 14.59 8.95
CA VAL A 6 -23.74 13.60 8.38
C VAL A 6 -24.81 14.26 7.51
N SER A 7 -25.08 15.57 7.65
CA SER A 7 -26.25 16.20 7.04
C SER A 7 -26.12 16.58 5.55
N SER A 8 -25.03 16.21 4.87
CA SER A 8 -24.81 16.53 3.46
C SER A 8 -24.42 15.32 2.61
N LEU A 9 -24.67 14.10 3.09
CA LEU A 9 -24.37 12.86 2.36
C LEU A 9 -25.60 12.45 1.53
N ASP A 10 -25.36 12.12 0.26
CA ASP A 10 -26.30 11.46 -0.66
C ASP A 10 -27.04 10.30 0.06
N PRO A 11 -28.38 10.18 -0.08
CA PRO A 11 -29.15 9.05 0.46
C PRO A 11 -28.53 7.66 0.20
N ALA A 12 -27.90 7.47 -0.97
CA ALA A 12 -27.21 6.22 -1.30
C ALA A 12 -25.98 5.96 -0.41
N HIS A 13 -25.27 7.02 0.02
CA HIS A 13 -24.20 6.91 0.99
C HIS A 13 -24.72 6.53 2.39
N PHE A 14 -25.92 7.01 2.76
CA PHE A 14 -26.55 6.67 4.03
C PHE A 14 -26.99 5.19 4.07
N GLU A 15 -27.63 4.70 3.00
CA GLU A 15 -28.02 3.29 2.89
C GLU A 15 -26.79 2.37 2.89
N ALA A 16 -25.78 2.70 2.07
CA ALA A 16 -24.53 1.94 2.04
C ALA A 16 -23.86 1.92 3.43
N PHE A 17 -23.80 3.06 4.12
CA PHE A 17 -23.26 3.14 5.48
C PHE A 17 -24.00 2.21 6.45
N ALA A 18 -25.33 2.25 6.46
CA ALA A 18 -26.15 1.43 7.36
C ALA A 18 -25.91 -0.07 7.12
N VAL A 19 -25.92 -0.52 5.87
CA VAL A 19 -25.70 -1.94 5.55
C VAL A 19 -24.28 -2.38 5.92
N LEU A 20 -23.25 -1.56 5.64
CA LEU A 20 -21.87 -1.88 6.00
C LEU A 20 -21.68 -1.94 7.52
N ARG A 21 -22.27 -1.01 8.27
CA ARG A 21 -22.26 -1.01 9.74
C ARG A 21 -22.91 -2.29 10.29
N ASP A 22 -24.08 -2.66 9.77
CA ASP A 22 -24.82 -3.84 10.22
C ASP A 22 -24.07 -5.16 9.90
N MET A 23 -23.28 -5.20 8.82
CA MET A 23 -22.36 -6.32 8.54
C MET A 23 -21.29 -6.48 9.61
N ALA A 24 -20.80 -5.38 10.19
CA ALA A 24 -19.76 -5.39 11.22
C ALA A 24 -20.29 -5.75 12.61
N HIS A 25 -21.50 -5.29 12.96
CA HIS A 25 -22.11 -5.55 14.28
C HIS A 25 -22.22 -7.03 14.61
N ARG A 26 -22.35 -7.90 13.61
CA ARG A 26 -22.51 -9.36 13.79
C ARG A 26 -21.25 -10.08 14.30
N ARG A 27 -20.17 -9.37 14.66
CA ARG A 27 -18.83 -9.96 14.87
C ARG A 27 -18.18 -9.72 16.25
N ASP A 28 -18.83 -9.05 17.21
CA ASP A 28 -18.30 -8.76 18.56
C ASP A 28 -16.82 -8.30 18.53
N GLU A 29 -16.58 -7.19 17.84
CA GLU A 29 -15.24 -6.63 17.68
C GLU A 29 -15.06 -5.37 18.54
N LEU A 30 -13.84 -5.17 19.05
CA LEU A 30 -13.50 -3.99 19.85
C LEU A 30 -13.55 -2.68 19.04
N ILE A 31 -13.41 -2.76 17.71
CA ILE A 31 -13.49 -1.58 16.85
C ILE A 31 -14.97 -1.31 16.54
N PRO A 32 -15.48 -0.09 16.77
CA PRO A 32 -16.87 0.23 16.45
C PRO A 32 -17.19 0.01 14.98
N ALA A 33 -18.37 -0.54 14.70
CA ALA A 33 -18.84 -0.86 13.36
C ALA A 33 -18.85 0.36 12.43
N GLU A 34 -19.18 1.53 13.00
CA GLU A 34 -19.22 2.81 12.29
C GLU A 34 -17.85 3.21 11.77
N GLU A 35 -16.78 2.96 12.52
CA GLU A 35 -15.43 3.31 12.09
C GLU A 35 -14.95 2.43 10.94
N LEU A 36 -15.31 1.15 10.96
CA LEU A 36 -15.06 0.23 9.85
C LEU A 36 -15.87 0.64 8.60
N ALA A 37 -17.14 0.97 8.77
CA ALA A 37 -18.01 1.40 7.67
C ALA A 37 -17.52 2.72 7.04
N ARG A 38 -17.19 3.74 7.84
CA ARG A 38 -16.62 5.01 7.35
C ARG A 38 -15.31 4.78 6.62
N HIS A 39 -14.45 3.92 7.15
CA HIS A 39 -13.19 3.58 6.50
C HIS A 39 -13.43 2.92 5.12
N VAL A 40 -14.32 1.94 5.04
CA VAL A 40 -14.67 1.28 3.77
C VAL A 40 -15.19 2.30 2.76
N LEU A 41 -16.19 3.11 3.13
CA LEU A 41 -16.75 4.11 2.23
C LEU A 41 -15.70 5.06 1.67
N ARG A 42 -14.76 5.51 2.51
CA ARG A 42 -13.66 6.38 2.10
C ARG A 42 -12.68 5.70 1.14
N VAL A 43 -12.27 4.46 1.40
CA VAL A 43 -11.29 3.77 0.53
C VAL A 43 -11.91 3.20 -0.75
N THR A 44 -13.24 3.20 -0.84
CA THR A 44 -13.99 2.80 -2.04
C THR A 44 -14.86 3.95 -2.56
N GLU A 45 -14.40 5.20 -2.36
CA GLU A 45 -15.06 6.37 -2.93
C GLU A 45 -15.11 6.24 -4.46
N GLY A 46 -16.25 6.59 -5.06
CA GLY A 46 -16.49 6.38 -6.50
C GLY A 46 -16.80 4.93 -6.91
N ALA A 47 -16.75 3.95 -6.00
CA ALA A 47 -17.10 2.56 -6.31
C ALA A 47 -18.60 2.29 -6.24
N ASP A 48 -19.03 1.27 -6.97
CA ASP A 48 -20.36 0.69 -6.84
C ASP A 48 -20.54 -0.13 -5.54
N TRP A 49 -21.77 -0.57 -5.29
CA TRP A 49 -22.11 -1.35 -4.11
C TRP A 49 -21.36 -2.69 -4.00
N PRO A 50 -21.24 -3.51 -5.06
CA PRO A 50 -20.44 -4.73 -5.03
C PRO A 50 -19.02 -4.55 -4.49
N VAL A 51 -18.30 -3.50 -4.92
CA VAL A 51 -16.95 -3.21 -4.43
C VAL A 51 -16.95 -2.81 -2.96
N LYS A 52 -17.84 -1.91 -2.54
CA LYS A 52 -18.01 -1.50 -1.12
C LYS A 52 -18.26 -2.71 -0.22
N ARG A 53 -19.19 -3.59 -0.61
CA ARG A 53 -19.53 -4.81 0.12
C ARG A 53 -18.34 -5.77 0.19
N ALA A 54 -17.64 -5.99 -0.93
CA ALA A 54 -16.47 -6.88 -0.99
C ALA A 54 -15.32 -6.36 -0.13
N ALA A 55 -15.09 -5.04 -0.11
CA ALA A 55 -14.11 -4.37 0.75
C ALA A 55 -14.41 -4.63 2.23
N MET A 56 -15.67 -4.46 2.66
CA MET A 56 -16.07 -4.73 4.03
C MET A 56 -15.91 -6.21 4.41
N GLN A 57 -16.34 -7.13 3.56
CA GLN A 57 -16.13 -8.56 3.79
C GLN A 57 -14.64 -8.91 3.92
N ALA A 58 -13.78 -8.31 3.09
CA ALA A 58 -12.33 -8.50 3.18
C ALA A 58 -11.78 -7.98 4.53
N LEU A 59 -12.26 -6.83 5.00
CA LEU A 59 -11.90 -6.25 6.29
C LEU A 59 -12.28 -7.17 7.45
N LEU A 60 -13.54 -7.62 7.49
CA LEU A 60 -14.04 -8.55 8.52
C LEU A 60 -13.33 -9.90 8.48
N ARG A 61 -12.97 -10.41 7.29
CA ARG A 61 -12.13 -11.62 7.18
C ARG A 61 -10.76 -11.42 7.83
N ARG A 62 -10.13 -10.25 7.68
CA ARG A 62 -8.84 -9.96 8.33
C ARG A 62 -8.93 -9.89 9.84
N LEU A 63 -10.02 -9.35 10.38
CA LEU A 63 -10.29 -9.37 11.82
C LEU A 63 -10.44 -10.81 12.32
N GLY A 64 -11.17 -11.64 11.58
CA GLY A 64 -11.24 -13.08 11.84
C GLY A 64 -9.86 -13.78 11.82
N PHE A 65 -8.99 -13.43 10.87
CA PHE A 65 -7.62 -13.96 10.83
C PHE A 65 -6.73 -13.43 11.94
N ALA A 66 -6.87 -12.16 12.35
CA ALA A 66 -6.15 -11.61 13.49
C ALA A 66 -6.48 -12.38 14.77
N LYS A 67 -7.77 -12.69 15.01
CA LYS A 67 -8.23 -13.49 16.14
C LYS A 67 -7.71 -14.93 16.05
N ARG A 68 -7.85 -15.57 14.90
CA ARG A 68 -7.39 -16.96 14.67
C ARG A 68 -5.88 -17.13 14.86
N ASP A 69 -5.10 -16.15 14.41
CA ASP A 69 -3.64 -16.15 14.57
C ASP A 69 -3.20 -15.64 15.95
N GLU A 70 -4.16 -15.36 16.86
CA GLU A 70 -3.94 -14.78 18.19
C GLU A 70 -2.97 -13.59 18.15
N LEU A 71 -3.16 -12.72 17.17
CA LEU A 71 -2.25 -11.62 16.92
C LEU A 71 -2.46 -10.53 17.98
N GLY A 72 -1.37 -10.00 18.54
CA GLY A 72 -1.40 -8.97 19.58
C GLY A 72 -0.34 -7.90 19.40
N VAL A 73 -0.51 -6.76 20.10
CA VAL A 73 0.51 -5.71 20.17
C VAL A 73 1.64 -6.17 21.09
N ALA A 74 2.87 -6.13 20.57
CA ALA A 74 4.09 -6.47 21.30
C ALA A 74 4.82 -5.22 21.81
N LYS A 75 4.89 -4.17 20.98
CA LYS A 75 5.50 -2.88 21.34
C LYS A 75 4.61 -1.74 20.86
N ARG A 76 4.47 -0.72 21.69
CA ARG A 76 3.76 0.53 21.42
C ARG A 76 4.76 1.66 21.14
N PRO A 77 4.32 2.80 20.59
CA PRO A 77 5.12 4.01 20.51
C PRO A 77 5.67 4.39 21.90
N GLY A 78 6.87 4.97 21.92
CA GLY A 78 7.53 5.35 23.17
C GLY A 78 6.80 6.49 23.91
N GLY A 79 6.95 6.52 25.24
CA GLY A 79 6.34 7.54 26.10
C GLY A 79 4.82 7.39 26.22
N ARG A 80 4.10 8.51 26.25
CA ARG A 80 2.63 8.54 26.33
C ARG A 80 1.93 8.49 24.96
N ARG A 81 2.68 8.36 23.86
CA ARG A 81 2.15 8.38 22.50
C ARG A 81 1.29 7.15 22.18
N ARG A 82 0.28 7.36 21.34
CA ARG A 82 -0.64 6.32 20.83
C ARG A 82 -0.66 6.27 19.31
N LEU A 83 -0.15 7.29 18.64
CA LEU A 83 0.13 7.28 17.22
C LEU A 83 1.64 7.11 17.02
N GLY A 84 2.03 6.36 15.98
CA GLY A 84 3.43 6.05 15.69
C GLY A 84 3.70 4.59 15.38
N LEU A 85 4.94 4.14 15.64
CA LEU A 85 5.42 2.81 15.29
C LEU A 85 5.02 1.76 16.35
N TYR A 86 4.43 0.69 15.86
CA TYR A 86 4.03 -0.50 16.59
C TYR A 86 4.78 -1.74 16.09
N ALA A 87 4.93 -2.71 16.98
CA ALA A 87 5.30 -4.08 16.63
C ALA A 87 4.21 -5.05 17.10
N THR A 88 3.88 -6.03 16.27
CA THR A 88 2.92 -7.09 16.59
C THR A 88 3.62 -8.41 16.88
N ARG A 89 2.96 -9.33 17.57
CA ARG A 89 3.40 -10.71 17.84
C ARG A 89 2.25 -11.69 17.67
N VAL A 90 2.57 -12.96 17.48
CA VAL A 90 1.62 -14.06 17.69
C VAL A 90 1.66 -14.41 19.18
N GLN A 91 0.52 -14.46 19.84
CA GLN A 91 0.43 -14.91 21.23
C GLN A 91 0.78 -16.42 21.30
N GLY A 92 1.33 -16.88 22.42
CA GLY A 92 1.74 -18.28 22.60
C GLY A 92 3.04 -18.72 21.88
N LYS A 93 3.36 -18.21 20.68
CA LYS A 93 4.56 -18.63 19.90
C LYS A 93 5.80 -17.73 20.06
N GLY A 94 5.77 -16.75 20.97
CA GLY A 94 6.95 -15.96 21.41
C GLY A 94 7.59 -15.01 20.39
N GLY A 95 7.27 -15.08 19.10
CA GLY A 95 7.95 -14.32 18.04
C GLY A 95 7.35 -12.94 17.74
N LEU A 96 8.20 -11.91 17.71
CA LEU A 96 7.88 -10.63 17.07
C LEU A 96 7.65 -10.84 15.57
N ARG A 97 6.59 -10.25 15.02
CA ARG A 97 6.39 -10.20 13.58
C ARG A 97 7.46 -9.29 12.97
N PRO A 98 7.99 -9.63 11.79
CA PRO A 98 9.06 -8.86 11.16
C PRO A 98 8.56 -7.55 10.52
N TYR A 99 7.29 -7.20 10.69
CA TYR A 99 6.64 -6.10 10.00
C TYR A 99 6.65 -4.81 10.81
N ARG A 100 6.99 -3.69 10.15
CA ARG A 100 6.86 -2.34 10.70
C ARG A 100 5.44 -1.86 10.45
N THR A 101 4.73 -1.55 11.53
CA THR A 101 3.34 -1.06 11.47
C THR A 101 3.29 0.33 12.07
N VAL A 102 2.87 1.33 11.31
CA VAL A 102 2.71 2.71 11.77
C VAL A 102 1.24 3.07 11.76
N LEU A 103 0.73 3.54 12.88
CA LEU A 103 -0.60 4.16 12.94
C LEU A 103 -0.41 5.68 12.90
N THR A 104 -1.00 6.35 11.91
CA THR A 104 -0.89 7.79 11.73
C THR A 104 -2.10 8.53 12.27
N SER A 105 -3.28 7.93 12.28
CA SER A 105 -4.50 8.58 12.77
C SER A 105 -5.58 7.53 13.08
N ILE A 106 -6.53 7.88 13.94
CA ILE A 106 -7.73 7.07 14.18
C ILE A 106 -8.99 7.70 13.61
N GLU A 107 -8.99 9.01 13.36
CA GLU A 107 -10.13 9.76 12.81
C GLU A 107 -9.61 10.77 11.77
N PRO A 108 -9.71 10.49 10.46
CA PRO A 108 -10.02 9.17 9.88
C PRO A 108 -8.91 8.15 10.17
N ILE A 109 -9.23 6.85 10.12
CA ILE A 109 -8.24 5.78 10.32
C ILE A 109 -7.13 5.89 9.28
N GLY A 110 -5.88 5.93 9.71
CA GLY A 110 -4.72 6.05 8.83
C GLY A 110 -3.53 5.29 9.38
N GLY A 111 -2.79 4.64 8.49
CA GLY A 111 -1.58 3.93 8.86
C GLY A 111 -0.90 3.28 7.67
N SER A 112 0.25 2.68 7.95
CA SER A 112 1.04 1.95 6.98
C SER A 112 1.66 0.69 7.57
N CYS A 113 1.82 -0.34 6.74
CA CYS A 113 2.46 -1.58 7.12
C CYS A 113 3.25 -2.15 5.94
N ASP A 114 4.45 -2.68 6.19
CA ASP A 114 5.29 -3.33 5.18
C ASP A 114 4.89 -4.81 4.89
N CYS A 115 3.78 -5.29 5.46
CA CYS A 115 3.32 -6.66 5.24
C CYS A 115 2.69 -6.87 3.86
N ARG A 116 2.76 -8.11 3.36
CA ARG A 116 2.28 -8.51 2.01
C ARG A 116 0.80 -8.19 1.76
N ASP A 117 -0.05 -8.26 2.78
CA ASP A 117 -1.49 -7.95 2.69
C ASP A 117 -1.74 -6.45 2.52
N PHE A 118 -1.02 -5.60 3.26
CA PHE A 118 -1.16 -4.15 3.17
C PHE A 118 -0.76 -3.64 1.79
N VAL A 119 0.43 -4.03 1.30
CA VAL A 119 0.98 -3.55 0.02
C VAL A 119 0.23 -4.05 -1.23
N ARG A 120 -0.77 -4.93 -1.08
CA ARG A 120 -1.49 -5.56 -2.20
C ARG A 120 -2.96 -5.25 -2.29
N SER A 121 -3.61 -4.96 -1.18
CA SER A 121 -5.06 -5.08 -1.10
C SER A 121 -5.85 -3.81 -1.31
N SER A 122 -5.18 -2.66 -1.40
CA SER A 122 -5.79 -1.34 -1.63
C SER A 122 -6.82 -0.87 -0.59
N LEU A 123 -6.88 -1.54 0.58
CA LEU A 123 -7.87 -1.26 1.61
C LEU A 123 -7.34 -0.39 2.76
N GLY A 124 -6.07 0.02 2.74
CA GLY A 124 -5.46 0.84 3.80
C GLY A 124 -5.40 0.19 5.20
N LEU A 125 -5.87 -1.05 5.36
CA LEU A 125 -5.90 -1.78 6.64
C LEU A 125 -5.56 -3.26 6.44
N CYS A 126 -4.45 -3.70 7.01
CA CYS A 126 -4.10 -5.12 7.13
C CYS A 126 -4.42 -5.64 8.53
N LYS A 127 -4.33 -6.95 8.74
CA LYS A 127 -4.53 -7.55 10.07
C LYS A 127 -3.65 -6.95 11.18
N HIS A 128 -2.44 -6.49 10.87
CA HIS A 128 -1.55 -5.89 11.87
C HIS A 128 -2.06 -4.51 12.32
N LEU A 129 -2.55 -3.67 11.40
CA LEU A 129 -3.18 -2.39 11.74
C LEU A 129 -4.48 -2.61 12.53
N LEU A 130 -5.26 -3.62 12.18
CA LEU A 130 -6.51 -3.94 12.88
C LEU A 130 -6.26 -4.35 14.34
N VAL A 131 -5.21 -5.13 14.60
CA VAL A 131 -4.80 -5.45 15.98
C VAL A 131 -4.34 -4.21 16.76
N VAL A 132 -3.64 -3.28 16.10
CA VAL A 132 -3.25 -2.01 16.74
C VAL A 132 -4.49 -1.18 17.09
N LEU A 133 -5.47 -1.11 16.18
CA LEU A 133 -6.74 -0.43 16.44
C LEU A 133 -7.49 -1.11 17.60
N GLN A 134 -7.64 -2.44 17.59
CA GLN A 134 -8.26 -3.18 18.68
C GLN A 134 -7.60 -2.90 20.05
N ASP A 135 -6.27 -2.81 20.10
CA ASP A 135 -5.55 -2.44 21.34
C ASP A 135 -5.90 -1.03 21.84
N LEU A 136 -6.11 -0.07 20.93
CA LEU A 136 -6.52 1.28 21.28
C LEU A 136 -7.98 1.30 21.73
N TYR A 137 -8.90 0.71 20.96
CA TYR A 137 -10.33 0.69 21.28
C TYR A 137 -10.67 -0.11 22.54
N ALA A 138 -9.80 -1.04 22.96
CA ALA A 138 -9.93 -1.72 24.25
C ALA A 138 -9.79 -0.78 25.47
N SER A 139 -9.41 0.48 25.31
CA SER A 139 -9.23 1.41 26.43
C SER A 139 -9.57 2.85 26.05
N GLU A 140 -10.61 3.41 26.68
CA GLU A 140 -11.03 4.80 26.49
C GLU A 140 -9.89 5.80 26.74
N ARG A 141 -9.05 5.55 27.76
CA ARG A 141 -7.87 6.37 28.03
C ARG A 141 -6.90 6.39 26.84
N LYS A 142 -6.69 5.25 26.17
CA LYS A 142 -5.81 5.19 24.98
C LYS A 142 -6.46 5.93 23.80
N LEU A 143 -7.75 5.74 23.58
CA LEU A 143 -8.49 6.45 22.52
C LEU A 143 -8.45 7.96 22.71
N THR A 144 -8.78 8.46 23.90
CA THR A 144 -8.77 9.90 24.20
C THR A 144 -7.39 10.49 23.99
N GLN A 145 -6.32 9.77 24.35
CA GLN A 145 -4.95 10.19 24.10
C GLN A 145 -4.62 10.20 22.59
N ALA A 146 -5.03 9.18 21.83
CA ALA A 146 -4.85 9.13 20.38
C ALA A 146 -5.62 10.27 19.66
N ARG A 147 -6.84 10.58 20.09
CA ARG A 147 -7.63 11.70 19.58
C ARG A 147 -6.94 13.05 19.85
N LYS A 148 -6.39 13.23 21.05
CA LYS A 148 -5.61 14.43 21.41
C LYS A 148 -4.33 14.58 20.58
N GLU A 149 -3.72 13.48 20.17
CA GLU A 149 -2.56 13.51 19.25
C GLU A 149 -2.97 13.90 17.83
N GLY A 150 -4.24 13.73 17.45
CA GLY A 150 -4.78 14.07 16.13
C GLY A 150 -4.21 13.17 15.04
N CYS A 151 -3.12 13.64 14.43
CA CYS A 151 -2.40 12.94 13.38
C CYS A 151 -0.90 12.89 13.69
N PHE A 152 -0.33 11.70 13.55
CA PHE A 152 1.11 11.49 13.54
C PHE A 152 1.62 11.58 12.11
N HIS A 153 2.33 12.68 11.85
CA HIS A 153 3.14 12.84 10.65
C HIS A 153 4.53 12.28 10.95
N PRO A 154 4.86 11.05 10.53
CA PRO A 154 6.24 10.62 10.61
C PRO A 154 7.10 11.58 9.78
N ALA A 155 8.34 11.83 10.22
CA ALA A 155 9.34 12.57 9.45
C ALA A 155 9.85 11.76 8.24
N MET A 156 8.91 11.24 7.46
CA MET A 156 9.11 10.38 6.31
C MET A 156 8.70 11.16 5.06
N PRO A 157 9.64 11.85 4.40
CA PRO A 157 9.32 12.63 3.21
C PRO A 157 8.76 11.78 2.08
N LEU A 158 9.14 10.50 1.98
CA LEU A 158 8.54 9.60 0.99
C LEU A 158 7.37 8.82 1.61
N ALA A 159 6.16 9.10 1.12
CA ALA A 159 4.91 8.52 1.59
C ALA A 159 4.13 7.86 0.45
N TRP A 160 3.29 6.89 0.80
CA TRP A 160 2.47 6.16 -0.17
C TRP A 160 1.01 6.15 0.28
N ASP A 161 0.11 6.48 -0.64
CA ASP A 161 -1.31 6.25 -0.46
C ASP A 161 -1.63 4.79 -0.81
N PRO A 162 -2.08 3.97 0.17
CA PRO A 162 -2.42 2.58 -0.08
C PRO A 162 -3.72 2.43 -0.88
N VAL A 163 -4.57 3.45 -0.98
CA VAL A 163 -5.82 3.39 -1.73
C VAL A 163 -5.51 3.62 -3.21
N ARG A 164 -5.77 2.60 -4.04
CA ARG A 164 -5.59 2.74 -5.49
C ARG A 164 -6.84 3.35 -6.11
N PRO A 165 -6.69 4.24 -7.09
CA PRO A 165 -7.81 4.64 -7.95
C PRO A 165 -8.51 3.40 -8.53
N LEU A 166 -9.83 3.45 -8.59
CA LEU A 166 -10.67 2.39 -9.16
C LEU A 166 -10.61 2.38 -10.68
N ASP A 167 -10.31 3.55 -11.26
CA ASP A 167 -10.12 3.81 -12.67
C ASP A 167 -8.64 4.00 -13.02
N GLY A 168 -8.37 4.00 -14.33
CA GLY A 168 -7.01 4.15 -14.85
C GLY A 168 -6.12 2.90 -14.72
N PRO A 169 -4.80 3.05 -14.90
CA PRO A 169 -3.88 1.93 -15.03
C PRO A 169 -3.61 1.18 -13.71
N GLY A 170 -4.05 1.72 -12.56
CA GLY A 170 -3.88 1.10 -11.25
C GLY A 170 -2.41 0.95 -10.81
N ASP A 171 -1.51 1.81 -11.31
CA ASP A 171 -0.10 1.77 -10.93
C ASP A 171 0.08 2.26 -9.50
N TRP A 172 0.84 1.52 -8.70
CA TRP A 172 1.06 1.89 -7.30
C TRP A 172 1.92 3.13 -7.16
N LEU A 173 2.76 3.43 -8.16
CA LEU A 173 3.58 4.64 -8.17
C LEU A 173 2.75 5.92 -8.26
N ASP A 174 1.50 5.86 -8.73
CA ASP A 174 0.59 7.02 -8.74
C ASP A 174 0.19 7.45 -7.32
N GLY A 175 0.25 6.53 -6.34
CA GLY A 175 0.07 6.79 -4.92
C GLY A 175 1.35 7.26 -4.20
N LEU A 176 2.50 7.28 -4.88
CA LEU A 176 3.77 7.70 -4.27
C LEU A 176 3.88 9.23 -4.28
N SER A 177 4.20 9.79 -3.11
CA SER A 177 4.30 11.24 -2.92
C SER A 177 5.51 11.61 -2.07
N TRP A 178 6.07 12.77 -2.37
CA TRP A 178 7.09 13.40 -1.56
C TRP A 178 6.50 14.58 -0.80
N ARG A 179 6.60 14.53 0.53
CA ARG A 179 6.08 15.51 1.49
C ARG A 179 7.23 16.40 1.99
N ASP A 180 7.07 17.71 1.87
CA ASP A 180 8.07 18.70 2.30
C ASP A 180 7.84 19.22 3.73
N GLU A 181 7.04 18.53 4.55
CA GLU A 181 6.58 19.05 5.83
C GLU A 181 7.65 19.00 6.95
N ARG A 182 8.35 20.14 7.08
CA ARG A 182 8.83 20.85 8.30
C ARG A 182 9.69 20.12 9.35
N LYS A 183 10.98 20.07 9.04
CA LYS A 183 12.10 20.89 9.56
C LYS A 183 13.29 20.31 8.80
N PRO A 184 14.11 21.11 8.08
CA PRO A 184 15.17 20.53 7.30
C PRO A 184 16.05 19.70 8.23
N ARG A 185 16.06 18.38 8.01
CA ARG A 185 17.30 17.64 8.24
C ARG A 185 18.38 18.43 7.50
N THR A 186 19.57 18.45 8.09
CA THR A 186 20.84 18.74 7.41
C THR A 186 20.76 18.39 5.93
N ALA A 187 21.29 19.28 5.08
CA ALA A 187 21.21 19.23 3.61
C ALA A 187 21.06 17.81 3.03
N LEU A 188 20.05 17.62 2.17
CA LEU A 188 19.81 16.35 1.48
C LEU A 188 21.10 15.81 0.83
N THR A 189 21.33 14.51 0.93
CA THR A 189 22.43 13.83 0.22
C THR A 189 22.22 13.92 -1.31
N ALA A 190 23.26 13.64 -2.09
CA ALA A 190 23.14 13.61 -3.54
C ALA A 190 22.09 12.59 -4.02
N ALA A 191 21.97 11.44 -3.34
CA ALA A 191 20.96 10.42 -3.65
C ALA A 191 19.54 10.94 -3.35
N GLU A 192 19.33 11.57 -2.20
CA GLU A 192 18.05 12.15 -1.82
C GLU A 192 17.63 13.31 -2.74
N LYS A 193 18.57 14.15 -3.20
CA LYS A 193 18.31 15.20 -4.20
C LYS A 193 17.85 14.62 -5.53
N ARG A 194 18.51 13.56 -6.01
CA ARG A 194 18.10 12.86 -7.25
C ARG A 194 16.71 12.24 -7.10
N ALA A 195 16.43 11.61 -5.96
CA ALA A 195 15.12 11.08 -5.64
C ALA A 195 14.04 12.18 -5.65
N ARG A 196 14.28 13.31 -4.96
CA ARG A 196 13.35 14.46 -4.93
C ARG A 196 13.05 14.99 -6.32
N ALA A 197 14.04 15.06 -7.21
CA ALA A 197 13.87 15.61 -8.57
C ALA A 197 12.88 14.81 -9.45
N ALA A 198 12.62 13.54 -9.11
CA ALA A 198 11.61 12.72 -9.78
C ALA A 198 10.16 13.16 -9.47
N PHE A 199 9.97 13.93 -8.40
CA PHE A 199 8.67 14.43 -7.96
C PHE A 199 8.45 15.87 -8.43
N ASP A 200 7.18 16.19 -8.64
CA ASP A 200 6.72 17.54 -8.93
C ASP A 200 6.83 18.43 -7.67
N PRO A 201 7.43 19.63 -7.76
CA PRO A 201 7.60 20.50 -6.59
C PRO A 201 6.28 21.01 -6.00
N GLY A 202 5.25 21.24 -6.84
CA GLY A 202 3.99 21.82 -6.39
C GLY A 202 3.06 20.78 -5.77
N THR A 203 2.95 19.62 -6.39
CA THR A 203 2.03 18.55 -5.96
C THR A 203 2.69 17.47 -5.12
N GLY A 204 4.02 17.36 -5.15
CA GLY A 204 4.75 16.26 -4.52
C GLY A 204 4.56 14.90 -5.21
N ARG A 205 3.79 14.81 -6.30
CA ARG A 205 3.52 13.54 -7.00
C ARG A 205 4.65 13.17 -7.95
N LEU A 206 4.79 11.88 -8.23
CA LEU A 206 5.80 11.39 -9.17
C LEU A 206 5.50 11.86 -10.60
N LYS A 207 6.52 12.35 -11.31
CA LYS A 207 6.36 12.83 -12.70
C LYS A 207 6.11 11.67 -13.67
N ARG A 208 5.10 11.82 -14.54
CA ARG A 208 4.60 10.73 -15.41
C ARG A 208 5.65 10.12 -16.34
N ARG A 209 6.62 10.92 -16.82
CA ARG A 209 7.73 10.49 -17.69
C ARG A 209 8.54 9.27 -17.20
N HIS A 210 8.46 8.94 -15.91
CA HIS A 210 9.15 7.80 -15.31
C HIS A 210 8.34 6.50 -15.37
N LEU A 211 7.06 6.55 -15.78
CA LEU A 211 6.13 5.44 -15.72
C LEU A 211 6.03 4.67 -17.05
N ASP A 212 6.34 5.32 -18.17
CA ASP A 212 6.04 4.79 -19.51
C ASP A 212 7.13 3.87 -20.10
N ASP A 213 8.36 3.88 -19.55
CA ASP A 213 9.47 3.06 -20.04
C ASP A 213 10.08 2.19 -18.92
N VAL A 214 10.27 0.89 -19.20
CA VAL A 214 10.75 -0.10 -18.22
C VAL A 214 12.14 0.25 -17.68
N ARG A 215 13.04 0.78 -18.53
CA ARG A 215 14.41 1.12 -18.12
C ARG A 215 14.43 2.39 -17.29
N ARG A 216 13.71 3.44 -17.69
CA ARG A 216 13.54 4.68 -16.90
C ARG A 216 12.91 4.38 -15.56
N ARG A 217 11.90 3.50 -15.53
CA ARG A 217 11.27 3.05 -14.29
C ARG A 217 12.26 2.30 -13.41
N ALA A 218 13.04 1.37 -13.96
CA ALA A 218 14.08 0.66 -13.21
C ALA A 218 15.13 1.61 -12.62
N ALA A 219 15.58 2.61 -13.40
CA ALA A 219 16.51 3.64 -12.94
C ALA A 219 15.91 4.51 -11.81
N LEU A 220 14.62 4.87 -11.91
CA LEU A 220 13.90 5.55 -10.83
C LEU A 220 13.89 4.70 -9.56
N ILE A 221 13.47 3.44 -9.66
CA ILE A 221 13.37 2.54 -8.51
C ILE A 221 14.74 2.36 -7.84
N ALA A 222 15.81 2.19 -8.63
CA ALA A 222 17.18 2.15 -8.11
C ALA A 222 17.57 3.44 -7.38
N THR A 223 17.24 4.60 -7.94
CA THR A 223 17.49 5.91 -7.31
C THR A 223 16.74 6.07 -5.99
N LEU A 224 15.48 5.64 -5.94
CA LEU A 224 14.67 5.69 -4.71
C LEU A 224 15.22 4.74 -3.64
N ILE A 225 15.67 3.54 -4.03
CA ILE A 225 16.28 2.56 -3.10
C ILE A 225 17.61 3.08 -2.55
N ASP A 226 18.47 3.70 -3.36
CA ASP A 226 19.76 4.22 -2.90
C ASP A 226 19.61 5.39 -1.90
N ALA A 227 18.48 6.11 -1.95
CA ALA A 227 18.15 7.15 -0.98
C ALA A 227 17.64 6.58 0.36
N LEU A 228 17.30 5.29 0.45
CA LEU A 228 16.83 4.68 1.70
C LEU A 228 17.98 4.41 2.68
N PRO A 229 17.72 4.40 4.00
CA PRO A 229 18.72 4.07 5.01
C PRO A 229 19.29 2.67 4.79
N LYS A 230 20.63 2.58 4.76
CA LYS A 230 21.35 1.31 4.59
C LYS A 230 21.41 0.57 5.94
N GLY A 231 20.35 -0.17 6.27
CA GLY A 231 20.27 -1.09 7.42
C GLY A 231 19.15 -0.79 8.42
N ARG A 232 18.75 -1.81 9.22
CA ARG A 232 17.68 -1.71 10.24
C ARG A 232 18.11 -1.02 11.55
N SER A 233 19.37 -0.62 11.67
CA SER A 233 19.95 -0.12 12.93
C SER A 233 19.72 1.37 13.11
N LYS A 234 19.02 1.76 14.19
CA LYS A 234 19.02 3.12 14.73
C LYS A 234 20.34 3.40 15.46
N ARG A 235 21.48 3.37 14.76
CA ARG A 235 22.63 4.13 15.25
C ARG A 235 22.38 5.60 14.92
N ARG A 236 22.64 6.49 15.89
CA ARG A 236 22.71 7.93 15.64
C ARG A 236 23.66 8.14 14.45
N GLY A 237 23.15 8.69 13.35
CA GLY A 237 23.91 8.89 12.10
C GLY A 237 23.63 7.88 10.98
N ASN A 238 22.40 7.39 10.81
CA ASN A 238 22.03 6.63 9.60
C ASN A 238 21.71 7.61 8.46
N ASP A 239 22.61 7.66 7.47
CA ASP A 239 22.60 8.58 6.31
C ASP A 239 21.57 8.16 5.25
N GLY A 240 20.28 8.21 5.57
CA GLY A 240 19.23 7.98 4.58
C GLY A 240 17.86 8.50 4.96
N LEU A 241 16.97 8.45 3.96
CA LEU A 241 15.61 8.96 4.02
C LEU A 241 14.72 8.06 4.88
N ASP A 242 14.20 8.57 5.99
CA ASP A 242 13.11 7.86 6.65
C ASP A 242 11.93 7.77 5.67
N VAL A 243 11.35 6.58 5.51
CA VAL A 243 10.23 6.35 4.57
C VAL A 243 9.09 5.59 5.24
N ASP A 244 7.90 5.80 4.67
CA ASP A 244 6.73 5.00 4.97
C ASP A 244 7.06 3.48 4.87
N PRO A 245 6.65 2.65 5.85
CA PRO A 245 6.95 1.21 5.85
C PRO A 245 6.61 0.49 4.54
N ALA A 246 5.46 0.80 3.95
CA ALA A 246 5.00 0.14 2.73
C ALA A 246 5.87 0.50 1.52
N VAL A 247 6.41 1.72 1.46
CA VAL A 247 7.26 2.20 0.36
C VAL A 247 8.48 1.30 0.18
N ALA A 248 9.20 1.00 1.26
CA ALA A 248 10.40 0.16 1.17
C ALA A 248 10.07 -1.24 0.61
N ALA A 249 8.97 -1.85 1.07
CA ALA A 249 8.53 -3.16 0.58
C ALA A 249 8.05 -3.11 -0.89
N LEU A 250 7.41 -2.02 -1.31
CA LEU A 250 6.95 -1.82 -2.68
C LEU A 250 8.12 -1.60 -3.64
N LEU A 251 9.10 -0.78 -3.27
CA LEU A 251 10.30 -0.55 -4.06
C LEU A 251 11.08 -1.85 -4.31
N GLU A 252 11.27 -2.66 -3.26
CA GLU A 252 11.95 -3.95 -3.37
C GLU A 252 11.21 -4.93 -4.29
N ARG A 253 9.89 -5.00 -4.14
CA ARG A 253 9.05 -5.83 -5.02
C ARG A 253 9.10 -5.37 -6.46
N GLU A 254 9.06 -4.05 -6.68
CA GLU A 254 9.11 -3.48 -8.02
C GLU A 254 10.48 -3.70 -8.66
N ARG A 255 11.57 -3.58 -7.91
CA ARG A 255 12.93 -3.91 -8.35
C ARG A 255 13.01 -5.35 -8.85
N ALA A 256 12.53 -6.31 -8.06
CA ALA A 256 12.51 -7.72 -8.45
C ALA A 256 11.68 -7.97 -9.72
N LYS A 257 10.51 -7.32 -9.83
CA LYS A 257 9.65 -7.42 -11.03
C LYS A 257 10.33 -6.84 -12.28
N LEU A 258 10.97 -5.68 -12.16
CA LEU A 258 11.64 -5.02 -13.28
C LEU A 258 12.91 -5.75 -13.71
N ALA A 259 13.67 -6.31 -12.77
CA ALA A 259 14.83 -7.14 -13.07
C ALA A 259 14.43 -8.34 -13.95
N ALA A 260 13.39 -9.08 -13.55
CA ALA A 260 12.86 -10.20 -14.33
C ALA A 260 12.41 -9.75 -15.74
N ARG A 261 11.70 -8.62 -15.85
CA ARG A 261 11.25 -8.09 -17.15
C ARG A 261 12.41 -7.68 -18.07
N LEU A 262 13.44 -7.03 -17.53
CA LEU A 262 14.61 -6.61 -18.31
C LEU A 262 15.42 -7.81 -18.80
N GLU A 263 15.55 -8.85 -17.97
CA GLU A 263 16.16 -10.12 -18.36
C GLU A 263 15.38 -10.77 -19.51
N THR A 264 14.07 -10.93 -19.36
CA THR A 264 13.23 -11.54 -20.40
C THR A 264 13.19 -10.73 -21.69
N ALA A 265 13.06 -9.39 -21.62
CA ALA A 265 13.12 -8.53 -22.80
C ALA A 265 14.47 -8.65 -23.52
N GLY A 266 15.57 -8.81 -22.77
CA GLY A 266 16.89 -9.10 -23.32
C GLY A 266 16.93 -10.44 -24.06
N MET A 267 16.26 -11.48 -23.56
CA MET A 267 16.16 -12.78 -24.22
C MET A 267 15.31 -12.71 -25.50
N VAL A 268 14.10 -12.15 -25.42
CA VAL A 268 13.16 -12.01 -26.55
C VAL A 268 13.77 -11.22 -27.70
N LYS A 269 14.48 -10.12 -27.41
CA LYS A 269 15.15 -9.30 -28.43
C LYS A 269 16.33 -10.03 -29.08
N ARG A 270 17.06 -10.86 -28.31
CA ARG A 270 18.22 -11.62 -28.82
C ARG A 270 17.80 -12.83 -29.65
N GLU A 271 16.66 -13.43 -29.33
CA GLU A 271 16.21 -14.63 -30.02
C GLU A 271 14.72 -14.53 -30.37
N ARG A 272 14.40 -13.99 -31.56
CA ARG A 272 13.17 -14.45 -32.29
C ARG A 272 13.33 -15.89 -32.79
N ALA A 273 14.50 -16.49 -32.56
CA ALA A 273 14.85 -17.86 -32.93
C ALA A 273 13.96 -18.91 -32.25
N TRP A 274 13.29 -18.59 -31.14
CA TRP A 274 12.29 -19.48 -30.53
C TRP A 274 11.20 -19.90 -31.52
N SER A 275 10.85 -19.05 -32.48
CA SER A 275 9.85 -19.35 -33.51
C SER A 275 10.34 -20.37 -34.56
N ARG A 276 11.66 -20.54 -34.71
CA ARG A 276 12.26 -21.45 -35.71
C ARG A 276 12.26 -22.91 -35.28
N GLY A 277 12.15 -23.18 -33.99
CA GLY A 277 12.06 -24.53 -33.44
C GLY A 277 10.65 -25.11 -33.44
N LEU A 278 9.65 -24.35 -33.87
CA LEU A 278 8.26 -24.79 -33.90
C LEU A 278 7.96 -25.51 -35.22
N ALA A 279 7.27 -26.64 -35.14
CA ALA A 279 6.89 -27.44 -36.32
C ALA A 279 5.97 -26.69 -37.30
N ARG A 280 5.27 -25.66 -36.83
CA ARG A 280 4.45 -24.78 -37.66
C ARG A 280 4.95 -23.35 -37.54
N LYS A 281 5.03 -22.66 -38.68
CA LYS A 281 5.34 -21.24 -38.73
C LYS A 281 4.22 -20.46 -38.04
N LEU A 282 4.59 -19.61 -37.09
CA LEU A 282 3.66 -18.71 -36.44
C LEU A 282 3.35 -17.52 -37.33
N TYR A 283 2.11 -17.03 -37.24
CA TYR A 283 1.73 -15.76 -37.84
C TYR A 283 2.31 -14.58 -37.04
N ASP A 284 2.43 -13.42 -37.69
CA ASP A 284 3.03 -12.23 -37.07
C ASP A 284 2.32 -11.81 -35.78
N TYR A 285 0.98 -11.92 -35.72
CA TYR A 285 0.20 -11.62 -34.51
C TYR A 285 0.47 -12.61 -33.37
N GLN A 286 0.75 -13.88 -33.66
CA GLN A 286 1.11 -14.88 -32.64
C GLN A 286 2.52 -14.62 -32.11
N ILE A 287 3.44 -14.24 -33.01
CA ILE A 287 4.79 -13.83 -32.63
C ILE A 287 4.74 -12.60 -31.73
N GLU A 288 3.92 -11.63 -32.08
CA GLU A 288 3.68 -10.44 -31.26
C GLU A 288 3.05 -10.79 -29.91
N GLY A 289 2.01 -11.64 -29.88
CA GLY A 289 1.35 -12.08 -28.65
C GLY A 289 2.32 -12.76 -27.68
N VAL A 290 3.14 -13.68 -28.17
CA VAL A 290 4.18 -14.35 -27.37
C VAL A 290 5.25 -13.36 -26.91
N ALA A 291 5.73 -12.49 -27.79
CA ALA A 291 6.72 -11.47 -27.40
C ALA A 291 6.19 -10.55 -26.30
N ARG A 292 4.95 -10.07 -26.43
CA ARG A 292 4.26 -9.26 -25.41
C ARG A 292 4.07 -10.04 -24.12
N PHE A 293 3.71 -11.32 -24.18
CA PHE A 293 3.59 -12.17 -22.98
C PHE A 293 4.93 -12.30 -22.25
N LEU A 294 6.01 -12.58 -22.98
CA LEU A 294 7.35 -12.72 -22.40
C LEU A 294 7.86 -11.38 -21.82
N GLU A 295 7.62 -10.26 -22.49
CA GLU A 295 8.01 -8.93 -21.99
C GLU A 295 7.21 -8.49 -20.76
N THR A 296 5.90 -8.75 -20.75
CA THR A 296 5.00 -8.28 -19.68
C THR A 296 4.94 -9.25 -18.50
N GLY A 297 5.22 -10.54 -18.74
CA GLY A 297 5.19 -11.69 -17.84
C GLY A 297 3.78 -12.22 -17.52
N ARG A 298 2.75 -11.39 -17.65
CA ARG A 298 1.33 -11.74 -17.48
C ARG A 298 0.50 -10.89 -18.41
N LEU A 299 -0.34 -11.54 -19.20
CA LEU A 299 -1.22 -10.89 -20.16
C LEU A 299 -2.55 -11.64 -20.18
N LEU A 300 -3.65 -10.90 -20.35
CA LEU A 300 -4.94 -11.48 -20.72
C LEU A 300 -5.00 -11.47 -22.25
N LEU A 301 -5.06 -12.65 -22.87
CA LEU A 301 -5.21 -12.76 -24.31
C LEU A 301 -6.70 -12.70 -24.64
N GLY A 302 -7.12 -11.63 -25.33
CA GLY A 302 -8.50 -11.37 -25.70
C GLY A 302 -8.80 -11.67 -27.17
N ASP A 303 -8.07 -12.60 -27.77
CA ASP A 303 -8.12 -12.91 -29.20
C ASP A 303 -9.38 -13.72 -29.56
N ASP A 304 -9.91 -13.48 -30.76
CA ASP A 304 -11.05 -14.21 -31.32
C ASP A 304 -10.78 -15.72 -31.43
N MET A 305 -11.88 -16.49 -31.47
CA MET A 305 -11.82 -17.94 -31.65
C MET A 305 -11.24 -18.30 -33.03
N GLY A 306 -10.40 -19.34 -33.09
CA GLY A 306 -9.80 -19.82 -34.34
C GLY A 306 -8.42 -19.24 -34.68
N LEU A 307 -7.90 -18.30 -33.88
CA LEU A 307 -6.59 -17.67 -34.08
C LEU A 307 -5.40 -18.48 -33.52
N GLY A 308 -5.64 -19.68 -32.98
CA GLY A 308 -4.58 -20.54 -32.44
C GLY A 308 -3.87 -19.93 -31.23
N LYS A 309 -4.65 -19.55 -30.21
CA LYS A 309 -4.19 -19.15 -28.88
C LYS A 309 -3.54 -20.28 -28.08
#